data_AF-A0A9Y1BL87-F1
#
_entry.id   AF-A0A9Y1BL87-F1
#
_cell.length_a   1.000
_cell.length_b   1.000
_cell.length_c   1.000
_cell.angle_alpha   90.00
_cell.angle_beta   90.00
_cell.angle_gamma   90.00
#
_symmetry.space_group_name_H-M   'P 1'
#
loop_
_entity.id
_entity.type
_entity.pdbx_description
1 polymer ?
#
loop_
_entity_poly.entity_id
_entity_poly.type
_entity_poly.pdbx_seq_one_letter_code
_entity_poly.pdbx_strand_id
1 'polypeptide(L)'
;MSEKLIIELEELLIPYALERFSFQNNPAAQMIASNPLFKSMIKKTLTQAENYISEFVSWLCKAFVRVIVSTDSSIKLSDIASVILAESYLMMDLPPYGYVSSSKDGDKSDAKVMVEIEVHRWFVFLENEGKLPGRYNRFTGIYSTN
;
A
#
# COMPACT_ATOMS: atom_id res chain seq x y z
N MET A 1 -10.94 -20.97 2.76
CA MET A 1 -9.61 -20.46 3.19
C MET A 1 -9.79 -19.71 4.52
N SER A 2 -8.89 -19.87 5.48
CA SER A 2 -9.17 -19.52 6.89
C SER A 2 -9.01 -18.02 7.16
N GLU A 3 -10.05 -17.35 7.65
CA GLU A 3 -10.03 -15.95 8.16
C GLU A 3 -8.85 -15.68 9.11
N LYS A 4 -8.43 -16.70 9.87
CA LYS A 4 -7.23 -16.69 10.69
C LYS A 4 -5.95 -16.32 9.92
N LEU A 5 -5.77 -16.86 8.70
CA LEU A 5 -4.59 -16.58 7.87
C LEU A 5 -4.56 -15.13 7.40
N ILE A 6 -5.73 -14.55 7.09
CA ILE A 6 -5.84 -13.14 6.71
C ILE A 6 -5.37 -12.27 7.88
N ILE A 7 -5.88 -12.53 9.08
CA ILE A 7 -5.50 -11.78 10.29
C ILE A 7 -3.99 -11.90 10.55
N GLU A 8 -3.43 -13.12 10.50
CA GLU A 8 -1.99 -13.35 10.72
C GLU A 8 -1.12 -12.58 9.71
N LEU A 9 -1.52 -12.53 8.45
CA LEU A 9 -0.78 -11.80 7.41
C LEU A 9 -0.94 -10.29 7.54
N GLU A 10 -2.12 -9.78 7.91
CA GLU A 10 -2.37 -8.36 8.17
C GLU A 10 -1.54 -7.86 9.37
N GLU A 11 -1.52 -8.62 10.47
CA GLU A 11 -0.74 -8.29 11.68
C GLU A 11 0.76 -8.22 11.41
N LEU A 12 1.26 -9.00 10.45
CA LEU A 12 2.66 -8.99 10.02
C LEU A 12 2.96 -7.87 9.02
N LEU A 13 2.11 -7.69 8.00
CA LEU A 13 2.39 -6.82 6.86
C LEU A 13 2.13 -5.35 7.16
N ILE A 14 1.05 -5.02 7.87
CA ILE A 14 0.65 -3.63 8.11
C ILE A 14 1.75 -2.85 8.86
N PRO A 15 2.34 -3.35 9.97
CA PRO A 15 3.42 -2.64 10.65
C PRO A 15 4.63 -2.40 9.75
N TYR A 16 5.04 -3.40 8.97
CA TYR A 16 6.13 -3.29 8.00
C TYR A 16 5.87 -2.20 6.95
N ALA A 17 4.66 -2.17 6.38
CA ALA A 17 4.30 -1.18 5.38
C ALA A 17 4.27 0.23 6.00
N LEU A 18 3.63 0.41 7.16
CA LEU A 18 3.53 1.71 7.84
C LEU A 18 4.89 2.31 8.19
N GLU A 19 5.85 1.48 8.62
CA GLU A 19 7.21 1.96 8.94
C GLU A 19 7.88 2.65 7.73
N ARG A 20 7.61 2.18 6.52
CA ARG A 20 8.15 2.75 5.27
C ARG A 20 7.53 4.10 4.92
N PHE A 21 6.27 4.32 5.33
CA PHE A 21 5.54 5.57 5.09
C PHE A 21 5.59 6.54 6.27
N SER A 22 6.21 6.15 7.37
CA SER A 22 6.43 7.01 8.54
C SER A 22 7.23 8.25 8.16
N PHE A 23 6.72 9.44 8.49
CA PHE A 23 7.43 10.69 8.28
C PHE A 23 8.73 10.77 9.09
N GLN A 24 8.82 10.00 10.19
CA GLN A 24 10.04 9.90 10.99
C GLN A 24 11.17 9.20 10.23
N ASN A 25 10.86 8.40 9.21
CA ASN A 25 11.84 7.68 8.40
C ASN A 25 12.10 8.32 7.03
N ASN A 26 11.44 9.44 6.72
CA ASN A 26 11.60 10.16 5.46
C ASN A 26 12.55 11.37 5.61
N PRO A 27 13.75 11.36 4.99
CA PRO A 27 14.73 12.44 5.11
C PRO A 27 14.19 13.81 4.68
N ALA A 28 13.34 13.86 3.65
CA ALA A 28 12.75 15.10 3.17
C ALA A 28 11.74 15.68 4.18
N ALA A 29 10.99 14.82 4.87
CA ALA A 29 10.06 15.23 5.92
C ALA A 29 10.78 15.72 7.18
N GLN A 30 11.91 15.08 7.54
CA GLN A 30 12.76 15.54 8.63
C GLN A 30 13.37 16.94 8.35
N MET A 31 13.73 17.22 7.10
CA MET A 31 14.22 18.56 6.70
C MET A 31 13.13 19.64 6.85
N ILE A 32 11.87 19.32 6.57
CA ILE A 32 10.74 20.27 6.74
C ILE A 32 10.42 20.45 8.24
N ALA A 33 10.46 19.37 9.03
CA ALA A 33 10.17 19.39 10.46
C ALA A 33 11.25 20.05 11.32
N SER A 34 12.48 20.20 10.81
CA SER A 34 13.60 20.84 11.50
C SER A 34 13.57 22.38 11.42
N ASN A 35 12.71 22.98 10.58
CA ASN A 35 12.57 24.44 10.49
C ASN A 35 11.56 24.99 11.55
N PRO A 36 12.00 25.85 12.49
CA PRO A 36 11.17 26.35 13.60
C PRO A 36 9.90 27.10 13.18
N LEU A 37 9.93 27.81 12.05
CA LEU A 37 8.78 28.58 11.54
C LEU A 37 7.66 27.68 11.00
N PHE A 38 8.02 26.52 10.47
CA PHE A 38 7.06 25.56 9.92
C PHE A 38 6.54 24.58 10.98
N LYS A 39 7.27 24.43 12.09
CA LYS A 39 7.02 23.40 13.12
C LYS A 39 5.65 23.46 13.80
N SER A 40 4.99 24.62 13.88
CA SER A 40 3.66 24.75 14.52
C SER A 40 2.50 24.73 13.53
N MET A 41 2.64 25.38 12.35
CA MET A 41 1.61 25.38 11.30
C MET A 41 1.52 24.05 10.58
N ILE A 42 2.67 23.43 10.27
CA ILE A 42 2.72 22.20 9.49
C ILE A 42 2.44 20.97 10.37
N LYS A 43 2.65 21.03 11.69
CA LYS A 43 2.48 19.84 12.56
C LYS A 43 1.06 19.27 12.51
N LYS A 44 0.02 20.11 12.54
CA LYS A 44 -1.37 19.62 12.44
C LYS A 44 -1.66 19.00 11.07
N THR A 45 -1.20 19.66 9.99
CA THR A 45 -1.37 19.18 8.61
C THR A 45 -0.58 17.90 8.34
N LEU A 46 0.64 17.77 8.89
CA LEU A 46 1.45 16.56 8.80
C LEU A 46 0.84 15.42 9.59
N THR A 47 0.38 15.65 10.82
CA THR A 47 -0.29 14.59 11.59
C THR A 47 -1.57 14.12 10.89
N GLN A 48 -2.34 15.03 10.29
CA GLN A 48 -3.53 14.65 9.52
C GLN A 48 -3.16 13.89 8.24
N ALA A 49 -2.11 14.32 7.53
CA ALA A 49 -1.59 13.60 6.37
C ALA A 49 -1.01 12.23 6.74
N GLU A 50 -0.33 12.11 7.87
CA GLU A 50 0.24 10.87 8.40
C GLU A 50 -0.85 9.88 8.77
N ASN A 51 -1.92 10.35 9.42
CA ASN A 51 -3.08 9.52 9.72
C ASN A 51 -3.76 9.05 8.43
N TYR A 52 -3.97 9.95 7.46
CA TYR A 52 -4.57 9.60 6.17
C TYR A 52 -3.72 8.59 5.39
N ILE A 53 -2.41 8.80 5.31
CA ILE A 53 -1.48 7.89 4.64
C ILE A 53 -1.46 6.54 5.35
N SER A 54 -1.39 6.55 6.69
CA SER A 54 -1.38 5.31 7.48
C SER A 54 -2.65 4.51 7.29
N GLU A 55 -3.81 5.17 7.26
CA GLU A 55 -5.09 4.54 7.00
C GLU A 55 -5.15 3.98 5.57
N PHE A 56 -4.76 4.74 4.56
CA PHE A 56 -4.73 4.29 3.18
C PHE A 56 -3.79 3.10 2.96
N VAL A 57 -2.57 3.14 3.52
CA VAL A 57 -1.61 2.04 3.46
C VAL A 57 -2.15 0.80 4.15
N SER A 58 -2.81 0.97 5.31
CA SER A 58 -3.45 -0.14 6.01
C SER A 58 -4.52 -0.79 5.14
N TRP A 59 -5.35 0.00 4.44
CA TRP A 59 -6.35 -0.53 3.51
C TRP A 59 -5.73 -1.25 2.31
N LEU A 60 -4.66 -0.71 1.73
CA LEU A 60 -3.93 -1.38 0.66
C LEU A 60 -3.38 -2.74 1.10
N CYS A 61 -2.77 -2.82 2.28
CA CYS A 61 -2.27 -4.08 2.83
C CYS A 61 -3.39 -5.10 3.06
N LYS A 62 -4.53 -4.67 3.62
CA LYS A 62 -5.70 -5.53 3.84
C LYS A 62 -6.25 -6.07 2.52
N ALA A 63 -6.43 -5.21 1.52
CA ALA A 63 -6.87 -5.63 0.19
C ALA A 63 -5.88 -6.59 -0.45
N PHE A 64 -4.57 -6.31 -0.34
CA PHE A 64 -3.52 -7.20 -0.84
C PHE A 64 -3.57 -8.59 -0.21
N VAL A 65 -3.64 -8.67 1.12
CA VAL A 65 -3.73 -9.96 1.83
C VAL A 65 -4.96 -10.74 1.37
N ARG A 66 -6.12 -10.08 1.24
CA ARG A 66 -7.34 -10.71 0.74
C ARG A 66 -7.16 -11.25 -0.68
N VAL A 67 -6.57 -10.47 -1.59
CA VAL A 67 -6.33 -10.91 -2.97
C VAL A 67 -5.44 -12.16 -3.02
N ILE A 68 -4.31 -12.17 -2.31
CA ILE A 68 -3.39 -13.32 -2.35
C ILE A 68 -3.94 -14.55 -1.63
N VAL A 69 -4.82 -14.36 -0.64
CA VAL A 69 -5.49 -15.46 0.07
C VAL A 69 -6.72 -15.94 -0.69
N SER A 70 -7.36 -15.14 -1.54
CA SER A 70 -8.60 -15.54 -2.23
C SER A 70 -8.39 -15.92 -3.69
N THR A 71 -7.23 -15.68 -4.28
CA THR A 71 -6.98 -16.05 -5.67
C THR A 71 -6.77 -17.55 -5.83
N ASP A 72 -7.62 -18.19 -6.63
CA ASP A 72 -7.49 -19.61 -7.00
C ASP A 72 -6.70 -19.81 -8.31
N SER A 73 -6.16 -18.71 -8.87
CA SER A 73 -5.47 -18.72 -10.15
C SER A 73 -4.23 -17.85 -10.15
N SER A 74 -3.40 -18.04 -11.18
CA SER A 74 -2.24 -17.19 -11.40
C SER A 74 -2.67 -15.78 -11.80
N ILE A 75 -2.14 -14.78 -11.09
CA ILE A 75 -2.50 -13.37 -11.27
C ILE A 75 -1.22 -12.52 -11.42
N LYS A 76 -1.26 -11.53 -12.30
CA LYS A 76 -0.12 -10.61 -12.51
C LYS A 76 -0.10 -9.54 -11.43
N LEU A 77 1.10 -9.07 -11.11
CA LEU A 77 1.36 -7.95 -10.21
C LEU A 77 0.51 -6.73 -10.57
N SER A 78 0.42 -6.41 -11.86
CA SER A 78 -0.36 -5.28 -12.38
C SER A 78 -1.86 -5.40 -12.09
N ASP A 79 -2.37 -6.62 -12.07
CA ASP A 79 -3.79 -6.91 -11.85
C ASP A 79 -4.08 -6.86 -10.35
N ILE A 80 -3.20 -7.44 -9.52
CA ILE A 80 -3.25 -7.31 -8.07
C ILE A 80 -3.23 -5.83 -7.67
N ALA A 81 -2.27 -5.05 -8.19
CA ALA A 81 -2.16 -3.61 -7.91
C ALA A 81 -3.43 -2.85 -8.28
N SER A 82 -4.06 -3.20 -9.41
CA SER A 82 -5.31 -2.58 -9.85
C SER A 82 -6.47 -2.91 -8.91
N VAL A 83 -6.59 -4.17 -8.49
CA VAL A 83 -7.65 -4.62 -7.57
C VAL A 83 -7.48 -3.97 -6.21
N ILE A 84 -6.30 -3.99 -5.62
CA ILE A 84 -6.11 -3.45 -4.26
C ILE A 84 -6.28 -1.94 -4.22
N LEU A 85 -5.91 -1.23 -5.29
CA LEU A 85 -6.13 0.21 -5.39
C LEU A 85 -7.63 0.52 -5.45
N ALA A 86 -8.38 -0.25 -6.25
CA ALA A 86 -9.83 -0.13 -6.33
C ALA A 86 -10.52 -0.45 -4.99
N GLU A 87 -10.14 -1.53 -4.31
CA GLU A 87 -10.67 -1.89 -3.00
C GLU A 87 -10.34 -0.85 -1.92
N SER A 88 -9.13 -0.31 -1.93
CA SER A 88 -8.74 0.71 -0.94
C SER A 88 -9.51 2.00 -1.13
N TYR A 89 -9.75 2.43 -2.37
CA TYR A 89 -10.60 3.59 -2.64
C TYR A 89 -12.05 3.36 -2.24
N LEU A 90 -12.57 2.14 -2.45
CA LEU A 90 -13.90 1.75 -1.97
C LEU A 90 -13.99 1.83 -0.44
N MET A 91 -12.98 1.32 0.29
CA MET A 91 -12.96 1.32 1.75
C MET A 91 -12.80 2.72 2.36
N MET A 92 -12.13 3.63 1.65
CA MET A 92 -12.02 5.03 2.05
C MET A 92 -13.25 5.88 1.69
N ASP A 93 -14.29 5.26 1.10
CA ASP A 93 -15.49 5.94 0.63
C ASP A 93 -15.17 7.09 -0.35
N LEU A 94 -14.09 6.93 -1.12
CA LEU A 94 -13.66 7.94 -2.07
C LEU A 94 -14.57 7.91 -3.31
N PRO A 95 -15.11 9.05 -3.75
CA PRO A 95 -15.95 9.08 -4.93
C PRO A 95 -15.12 8.68 -6.16
N PRO A 96 -15.74 8.03 -7.17
CA PRO A 96 -15.05 7.63 -8.41
C PRO A 96 -14.40 8.82 -9.16
N TYR A 97 -14.78 10.04 -8.80
CA TYR A 97 -14.34 11.30 -9.38
C TYR A 97 -13.41 12.14 -8.48
N GLY A 98 -12.94 11.61 -7.33
CA GLY A 98 -12.15 12.37 -6.34
C GLY A 98 -10.84 12.99 -6.86
N TYR A 99 -10.39 12.59 -8.05
CA TYR A 99 -9.18 13.08 -8.72
C TYR A 99 -9.44 13.62 -10.15
N VAL A 100 -10.62 14.15 -10.45
CA VAL A 100 -10.89 14.79 -11.76
C VAL A 100 -10.43 16.26 -11.80
N SER A 101 -9.81 16.79 -10.74
CA SER A 101 -9.28 18.15 -10.75
C SER A 101 -7.76 18.22 -10.94
N SER A 102 -7.40 18.76 -12.12
CA SER A 102 -6.21 19.57 -12.43
C SER A 102 -4.83 18.92 -12.48
N SER A 103 -4.60 18.13 -13.51
CA SER A 103 -3.60 18.48 -14.52
C SER A 103 -3.88 17.72 -15.80
N LYS A 104 -3.85 18.44 -16.93
CA LYS A 104 -3.51 17.80 -18.21
C LYS A 104 -2.18 17.08 -17.94
N ASP A 105 -2.14 15.76 -18.04
CA ASP A 105 -0.97 14.90 -17.81
C ASP A 105 -0.65 14.51 -16.34
N GLY A 106 -1.57 14.69 -15.37
CA GLY A 106 -1.46 14.11 -14.03
C GLY A 106 -1.86 12.65 -14.01
N ASP A 107 -0.94 11.81 -14.44
CA ASP A 107 -1.21 10.47 -14.94
C ASP A 107 -1.67 9.53 -13.82
N LYS A 108 -2.90 9.02 -13.91
CA LYS A 108 -3.37 7.93 -13.03
C LYS A 108 -2.45 6.70 -13.11
N SER A 109 -1.61 6.62 -14.15
CA SER A 109 -0.54 5.64 -14.31
C SER A 109 0.47 5.67 -13.15
N ASP A 110 0.78 6.84 -12.58
CA ASP A 110 1.81 7.00 -11.54
C ASP A 110 1.41 6.31 -10.23
N ALA A 111 0.14 6.42 -9.83
CA ALA A 111 -0.37 5.78 -8.61
C ALA A 111 -0.32 4.24 -8.72
N LYS A 112 -0.67 3.69 -9.89
CA LYS A 112 -0.61 2.24 -10.13
C LYS A 112 0.83 1.74 -10.07
N VAL A 113 1.78 2.43 -10.69
CA VAL A 113 3.20 2.06 -10.65
C VAL A 113 3.74 2.07 -9.22
N MET A 114 3.38 3.08 -8.42
CA MET A 114 3.78 3.15 -7.02
C MET A 114 3.20 1.98 -6.20
N VAL A 115 1.94 1.62 -6.43
CA VAL A 115 1.32 0.46 -5.81
C VAL A 115 1.99 -0.85 -6.26
N GLU A 116 2.31 -1.01 -7.54
CA GLU A 116 3.04 -2.19 -8.04
C GLU A 116 4.40 -2.38 -7.34
N ILE A 117 5.13 -1.29 -7.10
CA ILE A 117 6.40 -1.31 -6.36
C ILE A 117 6.18 -1.81 -4.93
N GLU A 118 5.16 -1.31 -4.24
CA GLU A 118 4.89 -1.73 -2.86
C GLU A 118 4.36 -3.16 -2.79
N VAL A 119 3.48 -3.58 -3.70
CA VAL A 119 3.03 -4.97 -3.79
C VAL A 119 4.21 -5.91 -4.04
N HIS A 120 5.15 -5.54 -4.90
CA HIS A 120 6.39 -6.30 -5.09
C HIS A 120 7.18 -6.45 -3.78
N ARG A 121 7.32 -5.35 -3.01
CA ARG A 121 8.01 -5.39 -1.70
C ARG A 121 7.27 -6.26 -0.70
N TRP A 122 5.95 -6.20 -0.66
CA TRP A 122 5.14 -7.01 0.24
C TRP A 122 5.24 -8.49 -0.08
N PHE A 123 5.26 -8.86 -1.37
CA PHE A 123 5.57 -10.24 -1.76
C PHE A 123 6.93 -10.70 -1.27
N VAL A 124 7.98 -9.90 -1.51
CA VAL A 124 9.35 -10.23 -1.08
C VAL A 124 9.44 -10.35 0.45
N PHE A 125 8.79 -9.45 1.18
CA PHE A 125 8.73 -9.48 2.63
C PHE A 125 8.06 -10.77 3.14
N LEU A 126 6.84 -11.08 2.68
CA LEU A 126 6.13 -12.29 3.10
C LEU A 126 6.85 -13.58 2.68
N GLU A 127 7.55 -13.58 1.55
CA GLU A 127 8.39 -14.71 1.12
C GLU A 127 9.59 -14.90 2.05
N ASN A 128 10.28 -13.83 2.44
CA ASN A 128 11.41 -13.88 3.37
C ASN A 128 10.98 -14.35 4.77
N GLU A 129 9.77 -13.98 5.21
CA GLU A 129 9.19 -14.44 6.48
C GLU A 129 8.66 -15.89 6.40
N GLY A 130 8.67 -16.53 5.22
CA GLY A 130 8.11 -17.86 5.02
C GLY A 130 6.59 -17.92 5.22
N LYS A 131 5.91 -16.78 5.03
CA LYS A 131 4.46 -16.61 5.27
C LYS A 131 3.66 -16.42 3.99
N LEU A 132 4.31 -16.30 2.83
CA LEU A 132 3.59 -16.16 1.56
C LEU A 132 2.77 -17.43 1.24
N PRO A 133 1.43 -17.35 1.10
CA PRO A 133 0.58 -18.54 0.90
C PRO A 133 0.66 -19.14 -0.52
N GLY A 134 1.57 -18.66 -1.36
CA GLY A 134 1.77 -19.13 -2.73
C GLY A 134 3.20 -18.84 -3.19
N ARG A 135 3.40 -18.77 -4.51
CA ARG A 135 4.70 -18.47 -5.11
C ARG A 135 4.63 -17.19 -5.92
N TYR A 136 5.59 -16.30 -5.70
CA TYR A 136 5.74 -15.08 -6.47
C TYR A 136 7.02 -15.13 -7.30
N ASN A 137 6.89 -15.05 -8.62
CA ASN A 137 8.05 -14.91 -9.49
C ASN A 137 8.38 -13.42 -9.67
N ARG A 138 9.46 -13.00 -9.02
CA ARG A 138 9.95 -11.61 -9.01
C ARG A 138 10.32 -11.07 -10.39
N PHE A 139 10.65 -11.94 -11.35
CA PHE A 139 11.07 -11.56 -12.71
C PHE A 139 9.91 -11.47 -13.70
N THR A 140 8.91 -12.34 -13.54
CA THR A 140 7.71 -12.32 -14.42
C THR A 140 6.56 -11.52 -13.83
N GLY A 141 6.63 -11.19 -12.54
CA GLY A 141 5.57 -10.50 -11.82
C GLY A 141 4.32 -11.36 -11.64
N ILE A 142 4.43 -12.68 -11.73
CA ILE A 142 3.29 -13.61 -11.61
C ILE A 142 3.25 -14.18 -10.20
N TYR A 143 2.10 -14.06 -9.55
CA TYR A 143 1.77 -14.77 -8.32
C TYR A 143 0.86 -15.96 -8.63
N SER A 144 1.14 -17.11 -8.03
CA SER A 144 0.35 -18.33 -8.19
C SER A 144 0.13 -19.01 -6.84
N THR A 145 -1.12 -19.36 -6.54
CA THR A 145 -1.48 -20.29 -5.47
C THR A 145 -1.25 -21.73 -5.95
N ASN A 146 -0.68 -22.58 -5.09
CA ASN A 146 -0.50 -24.01 -5.39
C ASN A 146 -1.79 -24.79 -5.15
#